data_AF-A0A538PLJ9-F1
#
_entry.id   AF-A0A538PLJ9-F1
#
_cell.length_a   1.000
_cell.length_b   1.000
_cell.length_c   1.000
_cell.angle_alpha   90.00
_cell.angle_beta   90.00
_cell.angle_gamma   90.00
#
_symmetry.space_group_name_H-M   'P 1'
#
loop_
_entity.id
_entity.type
_entity.pdbx_description
1 polymer ?
#
loop_
_entity_poly.entity_id
_entity_poly.type
_entity_poly.pdbx_seq_one_letter_code
_entity_poly.pdbx_strand_id
1 'polypeptide(L)'
;MSQLRYALRLDAARHHLVEIELRFPVDTATVEVALPAWCPGSYLIRDYARFVRDLVVLGDDGARRTTTKRDKSTWVIDVHGARELRVHYAVYGHDLTVRTNHIDADHAFLHGPATFLYPTHLRAAPIELELAIG
;
A
#
# COMPACT_ATOMS: atom_id res chain seq x y z
N MET A 1 -6.89 18.36 7.78
CA MET A 1 -7.11 17.58 6.53
C MET A 1 -6.04 16.50 6.48
N SER A 2 -6.43 15.23 6.35
CA SER A 2 -5.52 14.09 6.24
C SER A 2 -4.63 14.21 4.99
N GLN A 3 -3.35 13.84 5.10
CA GLN A 3 -2.43 13.89 3.96
C GLN A 3 -2.28 12.55 3.26
N LEU A 4 -2.51 11.45 3.98
CA LEU A 4 -2.54 10.10 3.42
C LEU A 4 -3.95 9.55 3.59
N ARG A 5 -4.60 9.19 2.48
CA ARG A 5 -5.94 8.57 2.50
C ARG A 5 -5.83 7.17 1.94
N TYR A 6 -6.25 6.18 2.71
CA TYR A 6 -6.33 4.79 2.28
C TYR A 6 -7.79 4.37 2.17
N ALA A 7 -8.16 3.74 1.07
CA ALA A 7 -9.43 3.06 0.90
C ALA A 7 -9.19 1.55 0.68
N LEU A 8 -9.86 0.71 1.47
CA LEU A 8 -9.68 -0.74 1.45
C LEU A 8 -10.96 -1.39 0.96
N ARG A 9 -10.82 -2.39 0.09
CA ARG A 9 -11.92 -3.22 -0.41
C ARG A 9 -11.59 -4.69 -0.21
N LEU A 10 -12.55 -5.44 0.33
CA LEU A 10 -12.44 -6.88 0.58
C LEU A 10 -13.32 -7.71 -0.37
N ASP A 11 -13.71 -7.14 -1.53
CA ASP A 11 -14.53 -7.80 -2.55
C ASP A 11 -13.91 -9.14 -3.03
N ALA A 12 -12.57 -9.24 -2.97
CA ALA A 12 -11.78 -10.41 -3.35
C ALA A 12 -11.31 -11.28 -2.16
N ALA A 13 -11.96 -11.21 -0.99
CA ALA A 13 -11.53 -11.93 0.20
C ALA A 13 -11.46 -13.47 0.03
N ARG A 14 -12.33 -14.05 -0.81
CA ARG A 14 -12.29 -15.48 -1.19
C ARG A 14 -11.02 -15.88 -1.94
N HIS A 15 -10.29 -14.91 -2.48
CA HIS A 15 -8.99 -15.09 -3.13
C HIS A 15 -7.82 -14.68 -2.22
N HIS A 16 -8.10 -14.45 -0.93
CA HIS A 16 -7.13 -14.01 0.07
C HIS A 16 -6.50 -12.65 -0.28
N LEU A 17 -7.26 -11.77 -0.93
CA LEU A 17 -6.81 -10.46 -1.37
C LEU A 17 -7.60 -9.35 -0.67
N VAL A 18 -6.87 -8.30 -0.31
CA VAL A 18 -7.42 -6.97 -0.04
C VAL A 18 -6.90 -6.03 -1.13
N GLU A 19 -7.77 -5.19 -1.66
CA GLU A 19 -7.41 -4.12 -2.58
C GLU A 19 -7.27 -2.81 -1.80
N ILE A 20 -6.20 -2.07 -2.09
CA ILE A 20 -5.89 -0.80 -1.44
C ILE A 20 -5.73 0.27 -2.51
N GLU A 21 -6.36 1.41 -2.28
CA GLU A 21 -6.03 2.66 -2.93
C GLU A 21 -5.42 3.61 -1.88
N LEU A 22 -4.22 4.13 -2.17
CA LEU A 22 -3.56 5.19 -1.40
C LEU A 22 -3.59 6.48 -2.21
N ARG A 23 -4.07 7.58 -1.62
CA ARG A 23 -3.99 8.94 -2.19
C ARG A 23 -3.14 9.86 -1.32
N PHE A 24 -2.27 10.66 -1.94
CA PHE A 24 -1.46 11.65 -1.25
C PHE A 24 -1.00 12.79 -2.18
N PRO A 25 -0.86 14.02 -1.66
CA PRO A 25 -0.34 15.14 -2.43
C PRO A 25 1.14 14.95 -2.74
N VAL A 26 1.61 15.54 -3.84
CA VAL A 26 3.01 15.52 -4.25
C VAL A 26 3.41 16.85 -4.89
N ASP A 27 4.62 17.32 -4.58
CA ASP A 27 5.20 18.56 -5.08
C ASP A 27 6.63 18.37 -5.65
N THR A 28 7.11 17.14 -5.73
CA THR A 28 8.43 16.78 -6.27
C THR A 28 8.32 16.16 -7.66
N ALA A 29 9.44 16.08 -8.38
CA ALA A 29 9.50 15.41 -9.68
C ALA A 29 9.43 13.87 -9.55
N THR A 30 9.96 13.34 -8.45
CA THR A 30 9.95 11.91 -8.14
C THR A 30 9.58 11.68 -6.69
N VAL A 31 8.92 10.56 -6.41
CA VAL A 31 8.63 10.11 -5.04
C VAL A 31 8.90 8.63 -4.89
N GLU A 32 9.08 8.21 -3.64
CA GLU A 32 9.23 6.81 -3.29
C GLU A 32 8.09 6.36 -2.39
N VAL A 33 7.53 5.20 -2.72
CA VAL A 33 6.62 4.47 -1.83
C VAL A 33 7.29 3.17 -1.41
N ALA A 34 7.14 2.83 -0.13
CA ALA A 34 7.77 1.64 0.42
C ALA A 34 6.81 0.85 1.30
N LEU A 35 7.09 -0.45 1.45
CA LEU A 35 6.49 -1.31 2.46
C LEU A 35 7.56 -1.67 3.50
N PRO A 36 7.25 -1.70 4.81
CA PRO A 36 8.19 -2.21 5.80
C PRO A 36 8.70 -3.63 5.47
N ALA A 37 9.94 -3.92 5.82
CA ALA A 37 10.52 -5.26 5.66
C ALA A 37 10.35 -6.16 6.90
N TRP A 38 9.99 -5.57 8.04
CA TRP A 38 9.81 -6.20 9.35
C TRP A 38 8.90 -5.32 10.24
N CYS A 39 8.56 -5.76 11.45
CA CYS A 39 7.77 -4.97 12.40
C CYS A 39 8.31 -5.07 13.85
N PRO A 40 8.18 -4.02 14.68
CA PRO A 40 8.50 -4.09 16.11
C PRO A 40 7.78 -5.25 16.79
N GLY A 41 8.46 -5.92 17.71
CA GLY A 41 7.96 -7.16 18.34
C GLY A 41 8.22 -8.43 17.52
N SER A 42 8.68 -8.34 16.27
CA SER A 42 9.18 -9.49 15.49
C SER A 42 10.45 -9.10 14.72
N TYR A 43 11.61 -9.32 15.33
CA TYR A 43 12.93 -8.95 14.78
C TYR A 43 13.45 -9.94 13.75
N LEU A 44 12.66 -10.19 12.70
CA LEU A 44 13.02 -11.00 11.56
C LEU A 44 12.55 -10.30 10.28
N ILE A 45 13.39 -10.26 9.25
CA ILE A 45 12.98 -9.80 7.91
C ILE A 45 11.90 -10.75 7.38
N ARG A 46 10.73 -10.18 7.04
CA ARG A 46 9.57 -10.91 6.52
C ARG A 46 9.36 -10.72 5.03
N ASP A 47 9.96 -9.69 4.44
CA ASP A 47 9.83 -9.36 3.01
C ASP A 47 8.36 -9.26 2.58
N TYR A 48 7.56 -8.46 3.32
CA TYR A 48 6.12 -8.33 3.07
C TYR A 48 5.80 -7.89 1.64
N ALA A 49 6.71 -7.16 0.99
CA ALA A 49 6.55 -6.65 -0.37
C ALA A 49 6.36 -7.73 -1.43
N ARG A 50 6.73 -8.99 -1.15
CA ARG A 50 6.44 -10.13 -2.04
C ARG A 50 4.95 -10.44 -2.20
N PHE A 51 4.12 -9.96 -1.28
CA PHE A 51 2.66 -10.17 -1.30
C PHE A 51 1.90 -9.03 -2.00
N VAL A 52 2.60 -7.95 -2.37
CA VAL A 52 2.02 -6.84 -3.15
C VAL A 52 1.85 -7.28 -4.60
N ARG A 53 0.65 -7.09 -5.15
CA ARG A 53 0.29 -7.42 -6.53
C ARG A 53 -0.28 -6.20 -7.24
N ASP A 54 -0.13 -6.23 -8.56
CA ASP A 54 -0.85 -5.35 -9.48
C ASP A 54 -0.71 -3.85 -9.16
N LEU A 55 0.50 -3.44 -8.75
CA LEU A 55 0.77 -2.04 -8.41
C LEU A 55 0.65 -1.14 -9.65
N VAL A 56 -0.28 -0.19 -9.57
CA VAL A 56 -0.52 0.85 -10.58
C VAL A 56 -0.54 2.20 -9.90
N VAL A 57 0.17 3.17 -10.48
CA VAL A 57 0.15 4.55 -9.99
C VAL A 57 -0.45 5.45 -11.05
N LEU A 58 -1.42 6.28 -10.68
CA LEU A 58 -2.07 7.27 -11.52
C LEU A 58 -1.82 8.68 -10.96
N GLY A 59 -1.67 9.65 -11.85
CA GLY A 59 -1.75 11.07 -11.48
C GLY A 59 -3.20 11.53 -11.27
N ASP A 60 -3.36 12.76 -10.81
CA ASP A 60 -4.62 13.51 -10.76
C ASP A 60 -5.27 13.66 -12.15
N ASP A 61 -4.46 13.76 -13.20
CA ASP A 61 -4.84 13.70 -14.62
C ASP A 61 -5.38 12.34 -15.11
N GLY A 62 -5.33 11.30 -14.27
CA GLY A 62 -5.76 9.94 -14.61
C GLY A 62 -4.74 9.15 -15.46
N ALA A 63 -3.60 9.74 -15.80
CA ALA A 63 -2.56 9.08 -16.58
C ALA A 63 -1.67 8.20 -15.68
N ARG A 64 -1.25 7.06 -16.22
CA ARG A 64 -0.37 6.13 -15.51
C ARG A 64 1.04 6.70 -15.36
N ARG A 65 1.62 6.56 -14.17
CA ARG A 65 2.98 6.98 -13.85
C ARG A 65 3.97 5.83 -14.00
N THR A 66 5.13 6.14 -14.56
CA THR A 66 6.25 5.21 -14.63
C THR A 66 6.67 4.87 -13.21
N THR A 67 6.70 3.57 -12.91
CA THR A 67 7.05 3.07 -11.58
C THR A 67 8.12 2.01 -11.74
N THR A 68 9.25 2.19 -11.06
CA THR A 68 10.39 1.26 -11.08
C THR A 68 10.71 0.80 -9.68
N LYS A 69 11.07 -0.48 -9.55
CA LYS A 69 11.41 -1.05 -8.25
C LYS A 69 12.89 -0.78 -7.97
N ARG A 70 13.20 0.00 -6.93
CA ARG A 70 14.59 0.34 -6.54
C ARG A 70 15.23 -0.81 -5.75
N ASP A 71 14.46 -1.42 -4.87
CA ASP A 71 14.87 -2.53 -4.01
C ASP A 71 13.67 -3.45 -3.72
N LYS A 72 13.83 -4.47 -2.88
CA LYS A 72 12.79 -5.49 -2.63
C LYS A 72 11.45 -4.91 -2.16
N SER A 73 11.45 -3.75 -1.51
CA SER A 73 10.27 -3.18 -0.87
C SER A 73 10.02 -1.71 -1.16
N THR A 74 10.74 -1.11 -2.11
CA THR A 74 10.60 0.30 -2.48
C THR A 74 10.43 0.49 -3.99
N TRP A 75 9.45 1.33 -4.35
CA TRP A 75 9.16 1.74 -5.71
C TRP A 75 9.40 3.24 -5.86
N VAL A 76 10.09 3.62 -6.93
CA VAL A 76 10.31 5.01 -7.37
C VAL A 76 9.27 5.33 -8.44
N ILE A 77 8.61 6.47 -8.28
CA ILE A 77 7.53 6.93 -9.15
C ILE A 77 7.95 8.26 -9.78
N ASP A 78 7.84 8.35 -11.09
CA ASP A 78 7.91 9.62 -11.82
C ASP A 78 6.57 10.34 -11.71
N VAL A 79 6.57 11.52 -11.10
CA VAL A 79 5.35 12.30 -10.80
C VAL A 79 4.79 12.95 -12.06
N HIS A 80 5.66 13.28 -13.02
CA HIS A 80 5.29 13.93 -14.28
C HIS A 80 4.33 15.12 -14.11
N GLY A 81 4.59 15.97 -13.10
CA GLY A 81 3.83 17.20 -12.84
C GLY A 81 2.45 17.01 -12.17
N ALA A 82 2.08 15.79 -11.77
CA ALA A 82 0.87 15.57 -10.95
C ALA A 82 0.96 16.34 -9.63
N ARG A 83 -0.19 16.75 -9.08
CA ARG A 83 -0.27 17.34 -7.73
C ARG A 83 -0.73 16.35 -6.66
N GLU A 84 -1.31 15.25 -7.09
CA GLU A 84 -1.73 14.12 -6.26
C GLU A 84 -1.45 12.83 -7.02
N LEU A 85 -1.04 11.80 -6.27
CA LEU A 85 -0.90 10.44 -6.79
C LEU A 85 -1.96 9.52 -6.17
N ARG A 86 -2.44 8.60 -6.98
CA ARG A 86 -3.30 7.48 -6.60
C ARG A 86 -2.56 6.17 -6.85
N VAL A 87 -2.22 5.47 -5.78
CA VAL A 87 -1.50 4.19 -5.83
C VAL A 87 -2.49 3.08 -5.55
N HIS A 88 -2.75 2.26 -6.57
CA HIS A 88 -3.60 1.09 -6.49
C HIS A 88 -2.74 -0.16 -6.41
N TYR A 89 -3.07 -1.07 -5.51
CA TYR A 89 -2.40 -2.36 -5.38
C TYR A 89 -3.29 -3.34 -4.61
N ALA A 90 -3.01 -4.63 -4.77
CA ALA A 90 -3.59 -5.66 -3.93
C ALA A 90 -2.54 -6.27 -3.01
N VAL A 91 -2.95 -6.77 -1.85
CA VAL A 91 -2.09 -7.53 -0.94
C VAL A 91 -2.69 -8.90 -0.70
N TYR A 92 -1.88 -9.93 -0.94
CA TYR A 92 -2.21 -11.31 -0.61
C TYR A 92 -1.97 -11.61 0.88
N GLY A 93 -2.93 -12.27 1.53
CA GLY A 93 -2.82 -12.64 2.94
C GLY A 93 -3.52 -13.97 3.23
N HIS A 94 -2.74 -15.04 3.35
CA HIS A 94 -3.24 -16.37 3.72
C HIS A 94 -2.36 -17.03 4.80
N ASP A 95 -1.74 -16.22 5.66
CA ASP A 95 -0.91 -16.68 6.76
C ASP A 95 -1.59 -16.36 8.09
N LEU A 96 -2.19 -17.36 8.74
CA LEU A 96 -2.89 -17.21 10.02
C LEU A 96 -1.91 -16.95 11.18
N THR A 97 -1.43 -15.71 11.28
CA THR A 97 -0.50 -15.26 12.33
C THR A 97 -0.73 -13.80 12.68
N VAL A 98 -0.29 -13.36 13.86
CA VAL A 98 -0.36 -11.93 14.27
C VAL A 98 0.67 -11.02 13.59
N ARG A 99 1.51 -11.56 12.70
CA ARG A 99 2.67 -10.88 12.10
C ARG A 99 2.51 -10.61 10.60
N THR A 100 1.46 -11.15 10.00
CA THR A 100 1.19 -11.18 8.55
C THR A 100 -0.29 -10.92 8.32
N ASN A 101 -0.72 -10.94 7.06
CA ASN A 101 -2.13 -10.82 6.72
C ASN A 101 -2.78 -12.21 6.63
N HIS A 102 -4.02 -12.30 7.10
CA HIS A 102 -4.89 -13.44 6.87
C HIS A 102 -6.25 -12.93 6.42
N ILE A 103 -6.70 -13.38 5.25
CA ILE A 103 -7.92 -12.91 4.60
C ILE A 103 -8.59 -14.16 4.04
N ASP A 104 -9.84 -14.40 4.43
CA ASP A 104 -10.67 -15.47 3.86
C ASP A 104 -12.13 -15.02 3.79
N ALA A 105 -13.04 -15.95 3.50
CA ALA A 105 -14.47 -15.66 3.39
C ALA A 105 -15.13 -15.29 4.73
N ASP A 106 -14.51 -15.62 5.86
CA ASP A 106 -15.08 -15.50 7.19
C ASP A 106 -14.52 -14.28 7.95
N HIS A 107 -13.28 -13.88 7.67
CA HIS A 107 -12.64 -12.72 8.30
C HIS A 107 -11.45 -12.15 7.52
N ALA A 108 -11.02 -10.95 7.93
CA ALA A 108 -9.78 -10.35 7.51
C ALA A 108 -9.00 -9.80 8.72
N PHE A 109 -7.81 -10.34 8.95
CA PHE A 109 -6.79 -9.78 9.81
C PHE A 109 -5.72 -9.09 8.94
N LEU A 110 -5.63 -7.77 9.06
CA LEU A 110 -4.68 -6.94 8.32
C LEU A 110 -3.60 -6.41 9.26
N HIS A 111 -2.38 -6.90 9.09
CA HIS A 111 -1.22 -6.41 9.80
C HIS A 111 -0.66 -5.19 9.06
N GLY A 112 -0.75 -4.01 9.68
CA GLY A 112 -0.43 -2.72 9.04
C GLY A 112 0.92 -2.70 8.29
N PRO A 113 2.04 -3.13 8.90
CA PRO A 113 3.34 -3.19 8.23
C PRO A 113 3.39 -4.10 6.99
N ALA A 114 2.48 -5.07 6.88
CA ALA A 114 2.36 -5.95 5.73
C ALA A 114 1.30 -5.49 4.72
N THR A 115 0.56 -4.41 5.02
CA THR A 115 -0.62 -3.97 4.26
C THR A 115 -0.40 -2.62 3.59
N PHE A 116 0.17 -1.64 4.30
CA PHE A 116 0.17 -0.24 3.86
C PHE A 116 1.50 0.19 3.24
N LEU A 117 1.54 0.33 1.92
CA LEU A 117 2.57 1.15 1.26
C LEU A 117 2.47 2.58 1.77
N TYR A 118 3.59 3.25 1.99
CA TYR A 118 3.62 4.65 2.42
C TYR A 118 4.63 5.46 1.60
N PRO A 119 4.34 6.75 1.29
CA PRO A 119 5.33 7.65 0.73
C PRO A 119 6.42 7.92 1.76
N THR A 120 7.69 7.66 1.43
CA THR A 120 8.79 7.68 2.40
C THR A 120 8.96 9.04 3.08
N HIS A 121 8.69 10.13 2.35
CA HIS A 121 8.74 11.51 2.82
C HIS A 121 7.53 11.93 3.69
N LEU A 122 6.43 11.16 3.73
CA LEU A 122 5.22 11.46 4.48
C LEU A 122 4.98 10.50 5.65
N ARG A 123 6.03 9.83 6.15
CA ARG A 123 5.89 8.78 7.19
C ARG A 123 5.19 9.25 8.48
N ALA A 124 5.33 10.51 8.85
CA ALA A 124 4.73 11.09 10.05
C ALA A 124 3.39 11.82 9.78
N ALA A 125 2.90 11.79 8.53
CA ALA A 125 1.72 12.52 8.14
C ALA A 125 0.44 11.86 8.70
N PRO A 126 -0.61 12.65 9.01
CA PRO A 126 -1.87 12.09 9.47
C PRO A 126 -2.53 11.24 8.39
N ILE A 127 -3.06 10.10 8.83
CA ILE A 127 -3.69 9.10 7.98
C ILE A 127 -5.21 9.11 8.19
N GLU A 128 -5.94 8.93 7.11
CA GLU A 128 -7.34 8.56 7.10
C GLU A 128 -7.50 7.20 6.42
N LEU A 129 -8.34 6.36 7.00
CA LEU A 129 -8.59 5.00 6.56
C LEU A 129 -10.09 4.80 6.38
N GLU A 130 -10.49 4.47 5.16
CA GLU A 130 -11.85 4.06 4.82
C GLU A 130 -11.84 2.55 4.52
N LEU A 131 -12.77 1.83 5.15
CA LEU A 131 -12.95 0.40 4.93
C LEU A 131 -14.32 0.17 4.30
N ALA A 132 -14.33 -0.25 3.05
CA ALA A 132 -15.53 -0.70 2.37
C ALA A 132 -15.67 -2.22 2.57
N ILE A 133 -16.68 -2.59 3.36
CA ILE A 133 -17.12 -3.98 3.53
C ILE A 133 -18.38 -4.11 2.67
N GLY A 134 -18.31 -4.94 1.62
CA GLY A 134 -19.45 -5.21 0.73
C GLY A 134 -20.62 -5.87 1.44
#